data_AF-A0A7K4RTZ8-F1
#
_entry.id   AF-A0A7K4RTZ8-F1
#
_cell.length_a   1.000
_cell.length_b   1.000
_cell.length_c   1.000
_cell.angle_alpha   90.00
_cell.angle_beta   90.00
_cell.angle_gamma   90.00
#
_symmetry.space_group_name_H-M   'P 1'
#
loop_
_entity.id
_entity.type
_entity.pdbx_description
1 polymer ?
#
loop_
_entity_poly.entity_id
_entity_poly.type
_entity_poly.pdbx_seq_one_letter_code
_entity_poly.pdbx_strand_id
1 'polypeptide(L)'
;MELRALVSALGDFASLSLAESWDNVGLLVEPSPPHAVNTLFLTNDLTEEVMKEAVRRKAELVLSYHPPIFTPLKRVTWQTWKERLVVRALEHRVGIYSPHTAYDAVPHGVNAWLAKGLGACTCAPLRPSAAPSQPAQGTHRVEFCAGSTERLDTVLSKIRDIQEISCLTTLPARVEGEEQTRVSLSCSQKALLEVVALLSQNNLVHHRTEILLLQKPLLPHTGMGRLCTLSEPASLSDVIGRIKSHLKLLHVRLALGTGKALESPVKKVALCAGSGSSVLKGTEADLYLTGEMSHHDILDAVANGISVILCEHSNTERGFLLELRDTLAVHLQNKINIIVSEKDRDPLQVV
;
A
#
# COMPACT_ATOMS: atom_id res chain seq x y z
N MET A 1 0.96 21.45 -16.98
CA MET A 1 0.89 20.01 -17.39
C MET A 1 -0.58 19.59 -17.41
N GLU A 2 -1.06 18.82 -18.40
CA GLU A 2 -2.44 18.33 -18.40
C GLU A 2 -2.72 17.42 -17.19
N LEU A 3 -3.90 17.56 -16.57
CA LEU A 3 -4.27 16.83 -15.35
C LEU A 3 -4.10 15.31 -15.50
N ARG A 4 -4.57 14.73 -16.60
CA ARG A 4 -4.45 13.29 -16.85
C ARG A 4 -3.00 12.83 -16.93
N ALA A 5 -2.13 13.63 -17.54
CA ALA A 5 -0.69 13.33 -17.61
C ALA A 5 -0.04 13.44 -16.23
N LEU A 6 -0.43 14.42 -15.42
CA LEU A 6 0.05 14.55 -14.03
C LEU A 6 -0.41 13.38 -13.17
N VAL A 7 -1.68 12.98 -13.23
CA VAL A 7 -2.20 11.81 -12.49
C VAL A 7 -1.49 10.52 -12.91
N SER A 8 -1.21 10.34 -14.21
CA SER A 8 -0.39 9.22 -14.69
C SER A 8 1.00 9.25 -14.07
N ALA A 9 1.67 10.40 -14.08
CA ALA A 9 3.01 10.53 -13.49
C ALA A 9 3.01 10.28 -11.97
N LEU A 10 1.96 10.70 -11.24
CA LEU A 10 1.79 10.37 -9.83
C LEU A 10 1.59 8.85 -9.61
N GLY A 11 0.91 8.17 -10.54
CA GLY A 11 0.77 6.72 -10.56
C GLY A 11 2.08 5.98 -10.87
N ASP A 12 2.95 6.56 -11.70
CA ASP A 12 4.30 6.02 -11.96
C ASP A 12 5.21 6.17 -10.74
N PHE A 13 4.99 7.22 -9.94
CA PHE A 13 5.69 7.42 -8.66
C PHE A 13 5.25 6.37 -7.63
N ALA A 14 3.93 6.18 -7.45
CA ALA A 14 3.37 5.07 -6.68
C ALA A 14 2.08 4.55 -7.32
N SER A 15 2.11 3.28 -7.73
CA SER A 15 0.91 2.63 -8.26
C SER A 15 -0.18 2.57 -7.19
N LEU A 16 -1.39 3.03 -7.55
CA LEU A 16 -2.56 2.92 -6.68
C LEU A 16 -2.96 1.46 -6.41
N SER A 17 -2.48 0.49 -7.20
CA SER A 17 -2.68 -0.94 -6.93
C SER A 17 -1.99 -1.43 -5.65
N LEU A 18 -1.12 -0.60 -5.05
CA LEU A 18 -0.42 -0.89 -3.80
C LEU A 18 -1.21 -0.45 -2.56
N ALA A 19 -2.27 0.34 -2.76
CA ALA A 19 -3.14 0.76 -1.68
C ALA A 19 -3.89 -0.44 -1.06
N GLU A 20 -4.24 -0.31 0.21
CA GLU A 20 -5.08 -1.26 0.91
C GLU A 20 -6.48 -1.34 0.28
N SER A 21 -7.12 -2.50 0.36
CA SER A 21 -8.39 -2.78 -0.35
C SER A 21 -9.58 -1.96 0.17
N TRP A 22 -9.51 -1.45 1.40
CA TRP A 22 -10.52 -0.59 2.02
C TRP A 22 -10.33 0.89 1.70
N ASP A 23 -9.21 1.27 1.08
CA ASP A 23 -8.82 2.65 0.92
C ASP A 23 -9.53 3.35 -0.25
N ASN A 24 -9.60 4.68 -0.23
CA ASN A 24 -10.13 5.49 -1.31
C ASN A 24 -9.07 6.43 -1.88
N VAL A 25 -8.28 5.90 -2.83
CA VAL A 25 -7.12 6.57 -3.43
C VAL A 25 -7.38 7.02 -4.87
N GLY A 26 -6.53 7.91 -5.38
CA GLY A 26 -6.58 8.43 -6.74
C GLY A 26 -7.19 9.81 -6.85
N LEU A 27 -7.71 10.14 -8.04
CA LEU A 27 -8.36 11.43 -8.31
C LEU A 27 -9.79 11.40 -7.75
N LEU A 28 -10.00 12.08 -6.62
CA LEU A 28 -11.26 12.08 -5.88
C LEU A 28 -12.21 13.20 -6.32
N VAL A 29 -11.67 14.33 -6.78
CA VAL A 29 -12.44 15.43 -7.38
C VAL A 29 -11.73 15.85 -8.66
N GLU A 30 -12.45 15.77 -9.78
CA GLU A 30 -11.94 16.09 -11.11
C GLU A 30 -12.67 17.33 -11.68
N PRO A 31 -11.95 18.45 -11.94
CA PRO A 31 -12.50 19.59 -12.66
C PRO A 31 -12.79 19.25 -14.13
N SER A 32 -13.74 19.94 -14.76
CA SER A 32 -14.10 19.65 -16.16
C SER A 32 -12.93 19.90 -17.13
N PRO A 33 -12.70 19.04 -18.14
CA PRO A 33 -11.63 19.25 -19.12
C PRO A 33 -11.94 20.42 -20.07
N PRO A 34 -10.91 21.06 -20.66
CA PRO A 34 -9.48 20.85 -20.42
C PRO A 34 -9.05 21.39 -19.04
N HIS A 35 -8.07 20.74 -18.41
CA HIS A 35 -7.56 21.15 -17.10
C HIS A 35 -6.03 21.03 -17.03
N ALA A 36 -5.36 22.17 -17.10
CA ALA A 36 -3.92 22.26 -16.95
C ALA A 36 -3.55 22.60 -15.51
N VAL A 37 -2.60 21.85 -14.95
CA VAL A 37 -2.04 22.06 -13.62
C VAL A 37 -0.67 22.72 -13.76
N ASN A 38 -0.52 23.89 -13.16
CA ASN A 38 0.76 24.60 -13.04
C ASN A 38 1.26 24.59 -11.60
N THR A 39 0.35 24.50 -10.63
CA THR A 39 0.61 24.45 -9.20
C THR A 39 -0.05 23.22 -8.58
N LEU A 40 0.77 22.32 -8.06
CA LEU A 40 0.39 21.21 -7.21
C LEU A 40 0.58 21.60 -5.74
N PHE A 41 -0.47 21.44 -4.93
CA PHE A 41 -0.47 21.81 -3.52
C PHE A 41 -0.55 20.56 -2.64
N LEU A 42 0.43 20.38 -1.75
CA LEU A 42 0.56 19.20 -0.89
C LEU A 42 0.07 19.50 0.53
N THR A 43 -0.68 18.56 1.10
CA THR A 43 -1.14 18.59 2.50
C THR A 43 -1.30 17.16 3.00
N ASN A 44 -1.15 16.94 4.30
CA ASN A 44 -1.52 15.70 4.98
C ASN A 44 -3.03 15.63 5.10
N ASP A 45 -3.62 16.71 5.64
CA ASP A 45 -5.04 16.80 5.99
C ASP A 45 -5.68 18.03 5.32
N LEU A 46 -6.50 17.80 4.29
CA LEU A 46 -7.23 18.89 3.62
C LEU A 46 -8.39 19.41 4.48
N THR A 47 -8.11 20.31 5.41
CA THR A 47 -9.12 21.04 6.19
C THR A 47 -9.67 22.26 5.43
N GLU A 48 -10.72 22.91 5.92
CA GLU A 48 -11.26 24.12 5.29
C GLU A 48 -10.24 25.27 5.24
N GLU A 49 -9.41 25.42 6.27
CA GLU A 49 -8.35 26.45 6.29
C GLU A 49 -7.24 26.14 5.27
N VAL A 50 -6.88 24.87 5.11
CA VAL A 50 -5.94 24.42 4.09
C VAL A 50 -6.52 24.62 2.69
N MET A 51 -7.81 24.33 2.46
CA MET A 51 -8.47 24.60 1.19
C MET A 51 -8.48 26.10 0.84
N LYS A 52 -8.78 26.97 1.81
CA LYS A 52 -8.68 28.44 1.63
C LYS A 52 -7.26 28.85 1.25
N GLU A 53 -6.25 28.24 1.87
CA GLU A 53 -4.85 28.45 1.51
C GLU A 53 -4.56 28.01 0.07
N ALA A 54 -4.94 26.79 -0.31
CA ALA A 54 -4.71 26.25 -1.65
C ALA A 54 -5.32 27.14 -2.75
N VAL A 55 -6.56 27.59 -2.55
CA VAL A 55 -7.25 28.54 -3.46
C VAL A 55 -6.50 29.87 -3.54
N ARG A 56 -6.12 30.45 -2.40
CA ARG A 56 -5.34 31.70 -2.35
C ARG A 56 -3.99 31.57 -3.05
N ARG A 57 -3.35 30.40 -2.97
CA ARG A 57 -2.09 30.07 -3.62
C ARG A 57 -2.26 29.65 -5.09
N LYS A 58 -3.48 29.71 -5.62
CA LYS A 58 -3.83 29.38 -7.02
C LYS A 58 -3.42 27.95 -7.39
N ALA A 59 -3.66 26.99 -6.50
CA ALA A 59 -3.46 25.59 -6.81
C ALA A 59 -4.52 25.10 -7.80
N GLU A 60 -4.12 24.33 -8.82
CA GLU A 60 -5.06 23.67 -9.73
C GLU A 60 -5.25 22.18 -9.40
N LEU A 61 -4.37 21.60 -8.57
CA LEU A 61 -4.50 20.27 -7.99
C LEU A 61 -4.00 20.29 -6.55
N VAL A 62 -4.80 19.74 -5.62
CA VAL A 62 -4.38 19.42 -4.27
C VAL A 62 -4.08 17.92 -4.20
N LEU A 63 -2.89 17.56 -3.72
CA LEU A 63 -2.57 16.23 -3.24
C LEU A 63 -2.73 16.23 -1.72
N SER A 64 -3.78 15.58 -1.25
CA SER A 64 -4.07 15.38 0.17
C SER A 64 -3.62 13.97 0.54
N TYR A 65 -2.70 13.81 1.50
CA TYR A 65 -2.22 12.49 1.92
C TYR A 65 -3.40 11.62 2.39
N HIS A 66 -4.21 12.16 3.31
CA HIS A 66 -5.46 11.57 3.71
C HIS A 66 -6.59 11.92 2.75
N PRO A 67 -7.44 10.95 2.37
CA PRO A 67 -8.55 11.19 1.45
C PRO A 67 -9.66 12.01 2.14
N PRO A 68 -9.95 13.25 1.71
CA PRO A 68 -11.04 14.03 2.30
C PRO A 68 -12.41 13.38 2.04
N ILE A 69 -12.55 12.70 0.90
CA ILE A 69 -13.66 11.78 0.61
C ILE A 69 -13.19 10.38 0.98
N PHE A 70 -13.36 9.97 2.23
CA PHE A 70 -13.03 8.59 2.65
C PHE A 70 -14.23 7.65 2.52
N THR A 71 -15.42 8.14 2.90
CA THR A 71 -16.69 7.45 2.74
C THR A 71 -17.47 8.01 1.55
N PRO A 72 -18.16 7.18 0.75
CA PRO A 72 -18.96 7.67 -0.38
C PRO A 72 -19.98 8.74 0.03
N LEU A 73 -19.97 9.87 -0.68
CA LEU A 73 -20.94 10.95 -0.48
C LEU A 73 -22.21 10.65 -1.27
N LYS A 74 -23.35 10.52 -0.59
CA LYS A 74 -24.67 10.35 -1.25
C LYS A 74 -25.19 11.65 -1.86
N ARG A 75 -24.66 12.79 -1.44
CA ARG A 75 -25.01 14.14 -1.89
C ARG A 75 -23.82 15.07 -1.66
N VAL A 76 -23.75 16.15 -2.45
CA VAL A 76 -22.76 17.21 -2.28
C VAL A 76 -23.53 18.51 -2.07
N THR A 77 -23.57 18.97 -0.83
CA THR A 77 -24.29 20.16 -0.36
C THR A 77 -23.40 21.00 0.55
N TRP A 78 -23.83 22.18 1.00
CA TRP A 78 -23.00 23.01 1.88
C TRP A 78 -23.06 22.61 3.38
N GLN A 79 -23.62 21.44 3.71
CA GLN A 79 -23.95 21.05 5.08
C GLN A 79 -22.73 20.61 5.91
N THR A 80 -21.96 19.65 5.42
CA THR A 80 -20.79 19.12 6.12
C THR A 80 -19.50 19.74 5.60
N TRP A 81 -18.47 19.81 6.44
CA TRP A 81 -17.17 20.39 6.04
C TRP A 81 -16.55 19.63 4.86
N LYS A 82 -16.66 18.30 4.83
CA LYS A 82 -16.18 17.47 3.71
C LYS A 82 -16.90 17.78 2.40
N GLU A 83 -18.23 17.94 2.43
CA GLU A 83 -18.96 18.37 1.22
C GLU A 83 -18.56 19.79 0.80
N ARG A 84 -18.37 20.72 1.76
CA ARG A 84 -17.89 22.08 1.46
C ARG A 84 -16.51 22.11 0.82
N LEU A 85 -15.61 21.18 1.16
CA LEU A 85 -14.33 21.04 0.45
C LEU A 85 -14.55 20.69 -1.02
N VAL A 86 -15.43 19.73 -1.32
CA VAL A 86 -15.75 19.34 -2.69
C VAL A 86 -16.42 20.50 -3.45
N VAL A 87 -17.39 21.17 -2.84
CA VAL A 87 -18.06 22.34 -3.47
C VAL A 87 -17.03 23.43 -3.80
N ARG A 88 -16.19 23.82 -2.83
CA ARG A 88 -15.13 24.82 -3.06
C ARG A 88 -14.12 24.39 -4.12
N ALA A 89 -13.70 23.13 -4.11
CA ALA A 89 -12.80 22.58 -5.11
C ALA A 89 -13.38 22.73 -6.52
N LEU A 90 -14.66 22.38 -6.72
CA LEU A 90 -15.33 22.51 -8.00
C LEU A 90 -15.55 23.97 -8.42
N GLU A 91 -15.99 24.85 -7.51
CA GLU A 91 -16.19 26.29 -7.76
C GLU A 91 -14.89 26.99 -8.18
N HIS A 92 -13.76 26.57 -7.63
CA HIS A 92 -12.43 27.11 -7.93
C HIS A 92 -11.65 26.28 -8.98
N ARG A 93 -12.27 25.24 -9.56
CA ARG A 93 -11.63 24.32 -10.51
C ARG A 93 -10.32 23.70 -9.98
N VAL A 94 -10.30 23.30 -8.71
CA VAL A 94 -9.17 22.63 -8.07
C VAL A 94 -9.44 21.14 -8.05
N GLY A 95 -8.54 20.33 -8.61
CA GLY A 95 -8.62 18.87 -8.46
C GLY A 95 -8.20 18.42 -7.06
N ILE A 96 -8.68 17.25 -6.62
CA ILE A 96 -8.23 16.62 -5.37
C ILE A 96 -7.77 15.20 -5.70
N TYR A 97 -6.51 14.90 -5.41
CA TYR A 97 -5.91 13.58 -5.51
C TYR A 97 -5.43 13.10 -4.13
N SER A 98 -5.59 11.81 -3.84
CA SER A 98 -5.15 11.21 -2.58
C SER A 98 -4.39 9.91 -2.82
N PRO A 99 -3.09 9.82 -2.47
CA PRO A 99 -2.35 8.57 -2.60
C PRO A 99 -2.47 7.65 -1.38
N HIS A 100 -2.65 8.21 -0.19
CA HIS A 100 -2.79 7.53 1.10
C HIS A 100 -1.94 6.25 1.23
N THR A 101 -2.56 5.07 1.40
CA THR A 101 -1.82 3.83 1.65
C THR A 101 -0.93 3.38 0.49
N ALA A 102 -1.13 3.87 -0.74
CA ALA A 102 -0.16 3.62 -1.80
C ALA A 102 1.21 4.25 -1.48
N TYR A 103 1.22 5.42 -0.83
CA TYR A 103 2.45 6.09 -0.40
C TYR A 103 2.99 5.52 0.92
N ASP A 104 2.17 4.84 1.73
CA ASP A 104 2.66 3.98 2.81
C ASP A 104 3.46 2.79 2.28
N ALA A 105 3.02 2.24 1.14
CA ALA A 105 3.54 0.99 0.60
C ALA A 105 4.94 1.14 -0.02
N VAL A 106 5.16 2.22 -0.78
CA VAL A 106 6.33 2.32 -1.66
C VAL A 106 7.67 2.39 -0.91
N PRO A 107 8.78 1.90 -1.52
CA PRO A 107 10.09 1.86 -0.86
C PRO A 107 10.62 3.23 -0.42
N HIS A 108 10.20 4.30 -1.09
CA HIS A 108 10.59 5.69 -0.84
C HIS A 108 9.46 6.53 -0.23
N GLY A 109 8.48 5.86 0.39
CA GLY A 109 7.28 6.45 0.97
C GLY A 109 7.43 6.93 2.42
N VAL A 110 6.30 7.22 3.06
CA VAL A 110 6.28 7.80 4.42
C VAL A 110 6.95 6.90 5.46
N ASN A 111 6.78 5.58 5.38
CA ASN A 111 7.41 4.65 6.32
C ASN A 111 8.93 4.60 6.16
N ALA A 112 9.44 4.79 4.93
CA ALA A 112 10.86 4.89 4.67
C ALA A 112 11.43 6.24 5.16
N TRP A 113 10.67 7.33 5.00
CA TRP A 113 10.99 8.62 5.58
C TRP A 113 11.08 8.53 7.11
N LEU A 114 10.05 7.98 7.78
CA LEU A 114 10.00 7.80 9.23
C LEU A 114 11.17 6.97 9.76
N ALA A 115 11.56 5.91 9.03
CA ALA A 115 12.70 5.07 9.38
C ALA A 115 14.03 5.84 9.44
N LYS A 116 14.19 6.94 8.69
CA LYS A 116 15.40 7.78 8.77
C LYS A 116 15.61 8.35 10.17
N GLY A 117 14.54 8.54 10.93
CA GLY A 117 14.58 8.97 12.34
C GLY A 117 15.21 7.96 13.30
N LEU A 118 15.50 6.73 12.86
CA LEU A 118 16.18 5.71 13.67
C LEU A 118 17.71 5.77 13.54
N GLY A 119 18.22 6.40 12.48
CA GLY A 119 19.64 6.38 12.10
C GLY A 119 19.96 5.31 11.05
N ALA A 120 21.22 4.86 11.00
CA ALA A 120 21.64 3.83 10.04
C ALA A 120 20.99 2.48 10.35
N CYS A 121 20.21 1.95 9.41
CA CYS A 121 19.53 0.67 9.52
C CYS A 121 19.25 0.05 8.15
N THR A 122 19.02 -1.27 8.13
CA THR A 122 18.37 -1.95 7.00
C THR A 122 16.87 -2.05 7.29
N CYS A 123 16.01 -1.94 6.28
CA CYS A 123 14.56 -2.02 6.46
C CYS A 123 13.92 -2.93 5.40
N ALA A 124 12.89 -3.68 5.82
CA ALA A 124 12.04 -4.48 4.95
C ALA A 124 10.56 -4.23 5.31
N PRO A 125 9.61 -4.38 4.37
CA PRO A 125 8.18 -4.23 4.67
C PRO A 125 7.72 -5.29 5.68
N LEU A 126 6.84 -4.90 6.63
CA LEU A 126 6.24 -5.84 7.58
C LEU A 126 5.17 -6.70 6.90
N ARG A 127 4.39 -6.09 6.01
CA ARG A 127 3.38 -6.75 5.18
C ARG A 127 3.68 -6.48 3.72
N PRO A 128 4.45 -7.35 3.04
CA PRO A 128 4.80 -7.15 1.64
C PRO A 128 3.55 -7.08 0.74
N SER A 129 3.50 -6.11 -0.14
CA SER A 129 2.48 -6.02 -1.19
C SER A 129 2.70 -7.13 -2.21
N ALA A 130 1.62 -7.64 -2.77
CA ALA A 130 1.68 -8.56 -3.91
C ALA A 130 1.72 -7.77 -5.23
N ALA A 131 2.34 -8.35 -6.25
CA ALA A 131 2.34 -7.78 -7.60
C ALA A 131 0.90 -7.59 -8.13
N PRO A 132 0.67 -6.58 -8.99
CA PRO A 132 -0.67 -6.29 -9.51
C PRO A 132 -1.26 -7.48 -10.29
N SER A 133 -0.41 -8.23 -11.00
CA SER A 133 -0.77 -9.42 -11.76
C SER A 133 0.05 -10.64 -11.33
N GLN A 134 -0.47 -11.82 -11.65
CA GLN A 134 0.29 -13.07 -11.53
C GLN A 134 1.35 -13.15 -12.65
N PRO A 135 2.42 -13.96 -12.49
CA PRO A 135 3.47 -14.11 -13.49
C PRO A 135 2.98 -14.82 -14.75
N ALA A 136 2.00 -15.73 -14.58
CA ALA A 136 1.24 -16.34 -15.66
C ALA A 136 -0.13 -15.65 -15.75
N GLN A 137 -0.71 -15.63 -16.94
CA GLN A 137 -2.08 -15.18 -17.13
C GLN A 137 -3.04 -16.19 -16.47
N GLY A 138 -4.13 -15.72 -15.86
CA GLY A 138 -5.06 -16.58 -15.11
C GLY A 138 -4.93 -16.44 -13.59
N THR A 139 -5.58 -17.35 -12.86
CA THR A 139 -5.65 -17.41 -11.39
C THR A 139 -5.40 -18.82 -10.85
N HIS A 140 -5.55 -19.84 -11.69
CA HIS A 140 -5.43 -21.24 -11.34
C HIS A 140 -4.51 -21.95 -12.32
N ARG A 141 -3.81 -22.98 -11.85
CA ARG A 141 -3.14 -23.97 -12.68
C ARG A 141 -3.83 -25.31 -12.50
N VAL A 142 -4.24 -25.93 -13.62
CA VAL A 142 -4.82 -27.28 -13.64
C VAL A 142 -3.78 -28.22 -14.24
N GLU A 143 -3.47 -29.28 -13.51
CA GLU A 143 -2.58 -30.34 -13.98
C GLU A 143 -3.26 -31.69 -13.90
N PHE A 144 -3.16 -32.51 -14.93
CA PHE A 144 -3.70 -33.87 -14.94
C PHE A 144 -2.88 -34.76 -15.87
N CYS A 145 -2.98 -36.08 -15.66
CA CYS A 145 -2.34 -37.07 -16.53
C CYS A 145 -3.40 -37.89 -17.28
N ALA A 146 -3.14 -38.23 -18.53
CA ALA A 146 -4.03 -39.04 -19.36
C ALA A 146 -3.24 -40.05 -20.21
N GLY A 147 -3.72 -41.31 -20.27
CA GLY A 147 -3.06 -42.41 -20.99
C GLY A 147 -3.54 -42.67 -22.43
N SER A 148 -4.72 -42.21 -22.83
CA SER A 148 -5.26 -42.44 -24.19
C SER A 148 -5.11 -41.20 -25.08
N THR A 149 -4.39 -41.34 -26.19
CA THR A 149 -4.11 -40.25 -27.15
C THR A 149 -5.37 -39.72 -27.85
N GLU A 150 -6.25 -40.58 -28.36
CA GLU A 150 -7.44 -40.15 -29.15
C GLU A 150 -8.46 -39.33 -28.34
N ARG A 151 -8.73 -39.74 -27.09
CA ARG A 151 -9.62 -38.99 -26.18
C ARG A 151 -8.98 -37.70 -25.69
N LEU A 152 -7.66 -37.74 -25.47
CA LEU A 152 -6.91 -36.57 -25.02
C LEU A 152 -6.90 -35.46 -26.06
N ASP A 153 -6.66 -35.78 -27.33
CA ASP A 153 -6.64 -34.79 -28.41
C ASP A 153 -7.98 -34.06 -28.56
N THR A 154 -9.09 -34.80 -28.43
CA THR A 154 -10.44 -34.22 -28.45
C THR A 154 -10.68 -33.28 -27.28
N VAL A 155 -10.25 -33.67 -26.07
CA VAL A 155 -10.38 -32.84 -24.86
C VAL A 155 -9.50 -31.60 -24.97
N LEU A 156 -8.25 -31.74 -25.43
CA LEU A 156 -7.32 -30.63 -25.59
C LEU A 156 -7.83 -29.62 -26.64
N SER A 157 -8.46 -30.08 -27.73
CA SER A 157 -9.10 -29.19 -28.69
C SER A 157 -10.19 -28.34 -28.03
N LYS A 158 -11.10 -28.98 -27.28
CA LYS A 158 -12.18 -28.26 -26.57
C LYS A 158 -11.65 -27.31 -25.50
N ILE A 159 -10.59 -27.69 -24.80
CA ILE A 159 -9.93 -26.82 -23.82
C ILE A 159 -9.35 -25.58 -24.52
N ARG A 160 -8.72 -25.72 -25.70
CA ARG A 160 -8.18 -24.57 -26.44
C ARG A 160 -9.25 -23.56 -26.86
N ASP A 161 -10.49 -24.00 -27.00
CA ASP A 161 -11.63 -23.13 -27.37
C ASP A 161 -12.21 -22.36 -26.16
N ILE A 162 -11.84 -22.71 -24.93
CA ILE A 162 -12.29 -22.00 -23.72
C ILE A 162 -11.55 -20.65 -23.63
N GLN A 163 -12.32 -19.56 -23.51
CA GLN A 163 -11.76 -18.23 -23.29
C GLN A 163 -11.07 -18.14 -21.92
N GLU A 164 -10.05 -17.28 -21.81
CA GLU A 164 -9.30 -17.07 -20.55
C GLU A 164 -8.48 -18.28 -20.08
N ILE A 165 -8.18 -19.21 -20.99
CA ILE A 165 -7.09 -20.20 -20.83
C ILE A 165 -5.79 -19.62 -21.40
N SER A 166 -4.70 -19.91 -20.72
CA SER A 166 -3.35 -19.54 -21.08
C SER A 166 -2.38 -20.67 -20.77
N CYS A 167 -1.24 -20.70 -21.47
CA CYS A 167 -0.13 -21.62 -21.19
C CYS A 167 -0.55 -23.11 -21.09
N LEU A 168 -1.37 -23.60 -22.03
CA LEU A 168 -1.62 -25.04 -22.18
C LEU A 168 -0.37 -25.74 -22.72
N THR A 169 0.20 -26.64 -21.92
CA THR A 169 1.40 -27.42 -22.24
C THR A 169 1.13 -28.89 -22.02
N THR A 170 1.75 -29.73 -22.84
CA THR A 170 1.70 -31.19 -22.72
C THR A 170 3.12 -31.74 -22.70
N LEU A 171 3.38 -32.66 -21.78
CA LEU A 171 4.69 -33.29 -21.63
C LEU A 171 4.52 -34.82 -21.50
N PRO A 172 5.38 -35.62 -22.14
CA PRO A 172 5.43 -37.06 -21.89
C PRO A 172 5.77 -37.32 -20.41
N ALA A 173 5.05 -38.24 -19.78
CA ALA A 173 5.25 -38.63 -18.41
C ALA A 173 5.14 -40.15 -18.25
N ARG A 174 5.80 -40.71 -17.24
CA ARG A 174 5.56 -42.08 -16.80
C ARG A 174 4.97 -42.03 -15.40
N VAL A 175 3.77 -42.57 -15.26
CA VAL A 175 3.07 -42.66 -13.98
C VAL A 175 2.78 -44.14 -13.76
N GLU A 176 3.25 -44.69 -12.63
CA GLU A 176 3.04 -46.10 -12.27
C GLU A 176 3.53 -47.12 -13.33
N GLY A 177 4.49 -46.72 -14.17
CA GLY A 177 5.09 -47.58 -15.20
C GLY A 177 4.43 -47.50 -16.58
N GLU A 178 3.32 -46.77 -16.72
CA GLU A 178 2.64 -46.55 -18.00
C GLU A 178 3.04 -45.21 -18.63
N GLU A 179 3.12 -45.17 -19.96
CA GLU A 179 3.31 -43.92 -20.70
C GLU A 179 2.01 -43.11 -20.71
N GLN A 180 2.09 -41.90 -20.18
CA GLN A 180 0.97 -40.97 -20.08
C GLN A 180 1.41 -39.60 -20.57
N THR A 181 0.45 -38.73 -20.87
CA THR A 181 0.70 -37.32 -21.14
C THR A 181 0.28 -36.51 -19.94
N ARG A 182 1.21 -35.73 -19.38
CA ARG A 182 0.91 -34.71 -18.37
C ARG A 182 0.48 -33.45 -19.09
N VAL A 183 -0.69 -32.94 -18.75
CA VAL A 183 -1.24 -31.67 -19.24
C VAL A 183 -1.15 -30.66 -18.11
N SER A 184 -0.68 -29.44 -18.41
CA SER A 184 -0.66 -28.31 -17.49
C SER A 184 -1.20 -27.07 -18.21
N LEU A 185 -2.16 -26.38 -17.60
CA LEU A 185 -2.75 -25.15 -18.14
C LEU A 185 -3.01 -24.14 -17.04
N SER A 186 -2.96 -22.85 -17.38
CA SER A 186 -3.32 -21.75 -16.48
C SER A 186 -4.61 -21.09 -16.94
N CYS A 187 -5.55 -20.80 -16.04
CA CYS A 187 -6.87 -20.27 -16.41
C CYS A 187 -7.48 -19.36 -15.34
N SER A 188 -8.49 -18.56 -15.72
CA SER A 188 -9.30 -17.80 -14.77
C SER A 188 -10.21 -18.72 -13.94
N GLN A 189 -10.78 -18.21 -12.84
CA GLN A 189 -11.78 -18.94 -12.05
C GLN A 189 -12.98 -19.39 -12.91
N LYS A 190 -13.38 -18.58 -13.91
CA LYS A 190 -14.49 -18.90 -14.80
C LYS A 190 -14.12 -20.05 -15.73
N ALA A 191 -12.97 -19.96 -16.40
CA ALA A 191 -12.47 -21.01 -17.28
C ALA A 191 -12.15 -22.31 -16.53
N LEU A 192 -11.74 -22.23 -15.26
CA LEU A 192 -11.54 -23.40 -14.41
C LEU A 192 -12.80 -24.28 -14.33
N LEU A 193 -13.98 -23.67 -14.13
CA LEU A 193 -15.24 -24.41 -14.04
C LEU A 193 -15.53 -25.18 -15.34
N GLU A 194 -15.27 -24.55 -16.49
CA GLU A 194 -15.44 -25.17 -17.81
C GLU A 194 -14.44 -26.31 -18.03
N VAL A 195 -13.17 -26.12 -17.65
CA VAL A 195 -12.13 -27.14 -17.72
C VAL A 195 -12.48 -28.34 -16.85
N VAL A 196 -12.85 -28.14 -15.58
CA VAL A 196 -13.21 -29.24 -14.67
C VAL A 196 -14.44 -29.99 -15.20
N ALA A 197 -15.44 -29.29 -15.74
CA ALA A 197 -16.61 -29.93 -16.34
C ALA A 197 -16.22 -30.80 -17.55
N LEU A 198 -15.37 -30.32 -18.45
CA LEU A 198 -14.86 -31.09 -19.58
C LEU A 198 -14.07 -32.32 -19.13
N LEU A 199 -13.17 -32.17 -18.16
CA LEU A 199 -12.40 -33.28 -17.63
C LEU A 199 -13.33 -34.33 -16.99
N SER A 200 -14.38 -33.90 -16.28
CA SER A 200 -15.34 -34.80 -15.64
C SER A 200 -16.16 -35.59 -16.66
N GLN A 201 -16.65 -34.93 -17.72
CA GLN A 201 -17.42 -35.58 -18.78
C GLN A 201 -16.62 -36.64 -19.55
N ASN A 202 -15.30 -36.53 -19.55
CA ASN A 202 -14.39 -37.45 -20.25
C ASN A 202 -13.66 -38.42 -19.28
N ASN A 203 -14.11 -38.51 -18.03
CA ASN A 203 -13.55 -39.36 -16.97
C ASN A 203 -12.06 -39.09 -16.65
N LEU A 204 -11.54 -37.90 -16.95
CA LEU A 204 -10.15 -37.52 -16.72
C LEU A 204 -9.90 -36.97 -15.31
N VAL A 205 -10.93 -36.52 -14.60
CA VAL A 205 -10.82 -36.02 -13.20
C VAL A 205 -10.37 -37.12 -12.23
N HIS A 206 -10.66 -38.38 -12.55
CA HIS A 206 -10.29 -39.52 -11.69
C HIS A 206 -8.80 -39.88 -11.76
N HIS A 207 -8.08 -39.37 -12.77
CA HIS A 207 -6.65 -39.56 -12.94
C HIS A 207 -5.89 -38.36 -12.39
N ARG A 208 -5.77 -38.28 -11.05
CA ARG A 208 -4.90 -37.34 -10.31
C ARG A 208 -4.88 -35.91 -10.91
N THR A 209 -6.04 -35.26 -10.96
CA THR A 209 -6.11 -33.83 -11.29
C THR A 209 -5.73 -32.99 -10.08
N GLU A 210 -4.71 -32.15 -10.23
CA GLU A 210 -4.30 -31.15 -9.25
C GLU A 210 -4.74 -29.77 -9.73
N ILE A 211 -5.44 -29.04 -8.85
CA ILE A 211 -5.85 -27.66 -9.10
C ILE A 211 -5.14 -26.79 -8.08
N LEU A 212 -4.26 -25.91 -8.56
CA LEU A 212 -3.46 -25.02 -7.74
C LEU A 212 -3.94 -23.58 -7.93
N LEU A 213 -4.25 -22.89 -6.83
CA LEU A 213 -4.45 -21.45 -6.86
C LEU A 213 -3.09 -20.78 -7.02
N LEU A 214 -2.92 -20.03 -8.12
CA LEU A 214 -1.71 -19.26 -8.35
C LEU A 214 -1.69 -18.04 -7.43
N GLN A 215 -0.54 -17.76 -6.83
CA GLN A 215 -0.37 -16.58 -5.97
C GLN A 215 0.36 -15.49 -6.73
N LYS A 216 -0.02 -14.23 -6.45
CA LYS A 216 0.72 -13.07 -6.92
C LYS A 216 2.08 -13.04 -6.20
N PRO A 217 3.20 -12.86 -6.90
CA PRO A 217 4.50 -12.79 -6.26
C PRO A 217 4.55 -11.57 -5.33
N LEU A 218 5.24 -11.71 -4.20
CA LEU A 218 5.46 -10.60 -3.28
C LEU A 218 6.48 -9.63 -3.88
N LEU A 219 6.27 -8.33 -3.64
CA LEU A 219 7.19 -7.27 -3.99
C LEU A 219 8.13 -7.04 -2.79
N PRO A 220 9.42 -7.40 -2.88
CA PRO A 220 10.30 -7.47 -1.69
C PRO A 220 10.50 -6.16 -0.92
N HIS A 221 10.30 -5.02 -1.58
CA HIS A 221 10.58 -3.69 -1.02
C HIS A 221 9.32 -2.83 -0.83
N THR A 222 8.15 -3.36 -1.19
CA THR A 222 6.89 -2.63 -1.19
C THR A 222 5.93 -3.32 -0.23
N GLY A 223 5.22 -2.56 0.60
CA GLY A 223 4.31 -3.11 1.60
C GLY A 223 4.06 -2.18 2.77
N MET A 224 3.15 -2.56 3.67
CA MET A 224 2.82 -1.75 4.85
C MET A 224 3.88 -1.91 5.94
N GLY A 225 4.15 -0.81 6.65
CA GLY A 225 5.10 -0.73 7.76
C GLY A 225 6.53 -1.14 7.39
N ARG A 226 7.47 -1.01 8.31
CA ARG A 226 8.86 -1.45 8.13
C ARG A 226 9.38 -2.16 9.38
N LEU A 227 10.05 -3.29 9.19
CA LEU A 227 10.94 -3.85 10.19
C LEU A 227 12.35 -3.34 9.89
N CYS A 228 12.87 -2.49 10.75
CA CYS A 228 14.18 -1.91 10.62
C CYS A 228 15.13 -2.55 11.63
N THR A 229 16.30 -2.98 11.15
CA THR A 229 17.39 -3.49 11.99
C THR A 229 18.51 -2.44 12.00
N LEU A 230 18.75 -1.83 13.16
CA LEU A 230 19.81 -0.82 13.31
C LEU A 230 21.17 -1.44 12.98
N SER A 231 22.06 -0.69 12.34
CA SER A 231 23.43 -1.17 12.05
C SER A 231 24.17 -1.52 13.34
N GLU A 232 24.06 -0.67 14.36
CA GLU A 232 24.53 -0.91 15.73
C GLU A 232 23.36 -0.75 16.73
N PRO A 233 23.25 -1.61 17.77
CA PRO A 233 22.27 -1.39 18.83
C PRO A 233 22.45 -0.02 19.48
N ALA A 234 21.34 0.64 19.81
CA ALA A 234 21.34 1.92 20.51
C ALA A 234 20.46 1.83 21.78
N SER A 235 20.68 2.69 22.77
CA SER A 235 19.77 2.74 23.91
C SER A 235 18.39 3.24 23.47
N LEU A 236 17.33 2.83 24.17
CA LEU A 236 15.99 3.35 23.92
C LEU A 236 15.93 4.88 24.06
N SER A 237 16.67 5.45 25.01
CA SER A 237 16.82 6.91 25.17
C SER A 237 17.41 7.58 23.93
N ASP A 238 18.47 7.01 23.34
CA ASP A 238 19.08 7.54 22.12
C ASP A 238 18.10 7.49 20.95
N VAL A 239 17.37 6.37 20.81
CA VAL A 239 16.36 6.21 19.76
C VAL A 239 15.25 7.24 19.91
N ILE A 240 14.75 7.47 21.14
CA ILE A 240 13.79 8.54 21.44
C ILE A 240 14.34 9.90 21.02
N GLY A 241 15.61 10.21 21.35
CA GLY A 241 16.26 11.45 20.97
C GLY A 241 16.34 11.67 19.45
N ARG A 242 16.66 10.61 18.69
CA ARG A 242 16.70 10.64 17.22
C ARG A 242 15.31 10.86 16.63
N ILE A 243 14.29 10.14 17.12
CA ILE A 243 12.89 10.29 16.68
C ILE A 243 12.38 11.71 16.94
N LYS A 244 12.58 12.23 18.16
CA LYS A 244 12.20 13.61 18.51
C LYS A 244 12.87 14.64 17.60
N SER A 245 14.16 14.46 17.31
CA SER A 245 14.91 15.36 16.42
C SER A 245 14.38 15.29 14.98
N HIS A 246 14.12 14.08 14.48
CA HIS A 246 13.63 13.85 13.11
C HIS A 246 12.21 14.41 12.91
N LEU A 247 11.29 14.13 13.83
CA LEU A 247 9.90 14.59 13.78
C LEU A 247 9.71 16.02 14.31
N LYS A 248 10.78 16.63 14.84
CA LYS A 248 10.76 17.96 15.49
C LYS A 248 9.75 18.05 16.65
N LEU A 249 9.67 17.00 17.46
CA LEU A 249 8.75 16.89 18.59
C LEU A 249 9.44 17.15 19.93
N LEU A 250 8.79 17.96 20.77
CA LEU A 250 9.26 18.21 22.15
C LEU A 250 8.99 17.03 23.08
N HIS A 251 7.93 16.26 22.81
CA HIS A 251 7.50 15.12 23.62
C HIS A 251 7.08 13.96 22.72
N VAL A 252 7.25 12.74 23.22
CA VAL A 252 6.70 11.51 22.67
C VAL A 252 6.06 10.73 23.82
N ARG A 253 5.12 9.85 23.51
CA ARG A 253 4.53 8.96 24.52
C ARG A 253 5.25 7.63 24.46
N LEU A 254 5.69 7.15 25.61
CA LEU A 254 6.44 5.90 25.74
C LEU A 254 5.68 4.93 26.64
N ALA A 255 5.52 3.70 26.18
CA ALA A 255 5.23 2.55 27.02
C ALA A 255 6.48 1.67 27.06
N LEU A 256 7.03 1.43 28.25
CA LEU A 256 8.20 0.56 28.42
C LEU A 256 7.76 -0.90 28.40
N GLY A 257 8.46 -1.72 27.63
CA GLY A 257 8.28 -3.17 27.67
C GLY A 257 8.59 -3.75 29.06
N THR A 258 7.96 -4.85 29.42
CA THR A 258 8.19 -5.54 30.69
C THR A 258 9.68 -5.88 30.84
N GLY A 259 10.30 -5.42 31.93
CA GLY A 259 11.73 -5.60 32.18
C GLY A 259 12.67 -4.71 31.36
N LYS A 260 12.14 -3.72 30.61
CA LYS A 260 12.93 -2.74 29.85
C LYS A 260 13.03 -1.42 30.62
N ALA A 261 14.14 -0.73 30.39
CA ALA A 261 14.45 0.61 30.88
C ALA A 261 14.91 1.49 29.71
N LEU A 262 15.12 2.79 29.94
CA LEU A 262 15.56 3.72 28.89
C LEU A 262 16.96 3.39 28.34
N GLU A 263 17.76 2.69 29.11
CA GLU A 263 19.12 2.25 28.77
C GLU A 263 19.10 0.89 28.05
N SER A 264 17.94 0.23 27.97
CA SER A 264 17.84 -1.07 27.28
C SER A 264 18.21 -0.95 25.81
N PRO A 265 18.98 -1.92 25.26
CA PRO A 265 19.38 -1.89 23.87
C PRO A 265 18.18 -2.14 22.95
N VAL A 266 18.13 -1.39 21.87
CA VAL A 266 17.19 -1.52 20.76
C VAL A 266 18.00 -1.87 19.51
N LYS A 267 17.66 -2.98 18.85
CA LYS A 267 18.27 -3.43 17.59
C LYS A 267 17.24 -3.57 16.49
N LYS A 268 16.06 -4.13 16.79
CA LYS A 268 14.95 -4.28 15.85
C LYS A 268 13.82 -3.32 16.21
N VAL A 269 13.39 -2.52 15.24
CA VAL A 269 12.28 -1.58 15.37
C VAL A 269 11.23 -1.91 14.31
N ALA A 270 10.02 -2.24 14.74
CA ALA A 270 8.88 -2.32 13.83
C ALA A 270 8.16 -0.97 13.82
N LEU A 271 7.97 -0.37 12.64
CA LEU A 271 7.35 0.94 12.52
C LEU A 271 6.24 0.97 11.47
N CYS A 272 5.25 1.82 11.71
CA CYS A 272 4.18 2.13 10.78
C CYS A 272 3.70 3.55 11.08
N ALA A 273 3.82 4.47 10.13
CA ALA A 273 3.24 5.80 10.24
C ALA A 273 1.70 5.71 10.41
N GLY A 274 1.10 6.77 10.97
CA GLY A 274 -0.32 6.85 11.23
C GLY A 274 -0.79 5.88 12.32
N SER A 275 -1.88 5.15 12.04
CA SER A 275 -2.50 4.20 12.98
C SER A 275 -1.98 2.76 12.76
N GLY A 276 -0.82 2.45 13.34
CA GLY A 276 -0.04 1.25 13.05
C GLY A 276 -0.44 -0.03 13.81
N SER A 277 -1.39 0.04 14.73
CA SER A 277 -1.84 -1.09 15.60
C SER A 277 -1.94 -2.42 14.84
N SER A 278 -2.70 -2.44 13.75
CA SER A 278 -2.97 -3.66 12.99
C SER A 278 -1.74 -4.18 12.27
N VAL A 279 -0.88 -3.30 11.75
CA VAL A 279 0.33 -3.65 10.99
C VAL A 279 1.43 -4.19 11.89
N LEU A 280 1.59 -3.62 13.09
CA LEU A 280 2.66 -3.94 14.03
C LEU A 280 2.35 -5.19 14.86
N LYS A 281 1.07 -5.48 15.13
CA LYS A 281 0.65 -6.59 15.99
C LYS A 281 1.29 -7.92 15.59
N GLY A 282 1.90 -8.60 16.57
CA GLY A 282 2.55 -9.90 16.40
C GLY A 282 3.95 -9.86 15.80
N THR A 283 4.54 -8.68 15.59
CA THR A 283 5.89 -8.55 15.05
C THR A 283 6.95 -8.70 16.15
N GLU A 284 7.93 -9.57 15.96
CA GLU A 284 9.08 -9.64 16.87
C GLU A 284 10.02 -8.44 16.68
N ALA A 285 10.03 -7.52 17.64
CA ALA A 285 10.91 -6.35 17.67
C ALA A 285 11.22 -5.93 19.13
N ASP A 286 12.25 -5.11 19.31
CA ASP A 286 12.56 -4.50 20.62
C ASP A 286 11.66 -3.28 20.89
N LEU A 287 11.24 -2.62 19.80
CA LEU A 287 10.51 -1.35 19.83
C LEU A 287 9.47 -1.30 18.70
N TYR A 288 8.28 -0.84 19.04
CA TYR A 288 7.25 -0.38 18.11
C TYR A 288 7.26 1.15 18.01
N LEU A 289 7.19 1.68 16.79
CA LEU A 289 7.08 3.11 16.51
C LEU A 289 5.89 3.39 15.60
N THR A 290 4.93 4.17 16.08
CA THR A 290 3.76 4.56 15.26
C THR A 290 3.19 5.89 15.72
N GLY A 291 2.21 6.44 15.00
CA GLY A 291 1.46 7.60 15.46
C GLY A 291 0.51 7.20 16.58
N GLU A 292 -0.29 6.17 16.33
CA GLU A 292 -1.36 5.71 17.23
C GLU A 292 -1.39 4.19 17.38
N MET A 293 -1.75 3.75 18.59
CA MET A 293 -1.98 2.34 18.91
C MET A 293 -3.09 2.22 19.96
N SER A 294 -3.92 1.19 19.86
CA SER A 294 -5.00 0.95 20.82
C SER A 294 -4.45 0.59 22.20
N HIS A 295 -5.18 0.91 23.26
CA HIS A 295 -4.75 0.63 24.64
C HIS A 295 -4.39 -0.84 24.88
N HIS A 296 -5.23 -1.77 24.40
CA HIS A 296 -4.98 -3.20 24.56
C HIS A 296 -3.79 -3.69 23.74
N ASP A 297 -3.59 -3.18 22.52
CA ASP A 297 -2.40 -3.55 21.74
C ASP A 297 -1.10 -3.04 22.40
N ILE A 298 -1.13 -1.89 23.07
CA ILE A 298 0.01 -1.39 23.86
C ILE A 298 0.29 -2.32 25.04
N LEU A 299 -0.74 -2.72 25.80
CA LEU A 299 -0.58 -3.65 26.91
C LEU A 299 -0.01 -5.00 26.46
N ASP A 300 -0.50 -5.53 25.33
CA ASP A 300 -0.01 -6.77 24.74
C ASP A 300 1.47 -6.64 24.34
N ALA A 301 1.85 -5.54 23.66
CA ALA A 301 3.25 -5.29 23.29
C ALA A 301 4.15 -5.21 24.53
N VAL A 302 3.74 -4.45 25.54
CA VAL A 302 4.48 -4.28 26.80
C VAL A 302 4.65 -5.61 27.54
N ALA A 303 3.59 -6.42 27.63
CA ALA A 303 3.64 -7.74 28.27
C ALA A 303 4.65 -8.67 27.57
N ASN A 304 4.80 -8.54 26.25
CA ASN A 304 5.79 -9.27 25.46
C ASN A 304 7.21 -8.66 25.49
N GLY A 305 7.46 -7.67 26.36
CA GLY A 305 8.77 -7.04 26.50
C GLY A 305 9.12 -6.03 25.40
N ILE A 306 8.15 -5.67 24.56
CA ILE A 306 8.31 -4.71 23.46
C ILE A 306 7.98 -3.32 23.99
N SER A 307 8.88 -2.35 23.80
CA SER A 307 8.58 -0.94 24.11
C SER A 307 7.78 -0.32 22.97
N VAL A 308 6.96 0.69 23.25
CA VAL A 308 6.11 1.37 22.25
C VAL A 308 6.33 2.87 22.34
N ILE A 309 6.69 3.50 21.22
CA ILE A 309 6.73 4.96 21.07
C ILE A 309 5.56 5.39 20.19
N LEU A 310 4.74 6.28 20.72
CA LEU A 310 3.65 6.95 20.00
C LEU A 310 3.99 8.42 19.79
N CYS A 311 3.84 8.87 18.55
CA CYS A 311 4.17 10.24 18.14
C CYS A 311 2.96 11.05 17.67
N GLU A 312 1.73 10.54 17.85
CA GLU A 312 0.48 11.04 17.26
C GLU A 312 0.44 10.88 15.72
N HIS A 313 -0.77 10.76 15.17
CA HIS A 313 -1.02 10.29 13.80
C HIS A 313 -0.26 11.10 12.75
N SER A 314 -0.66 12.37 12.57
CA SER A 314 -0.14 13.19 11.48
C SER A 314 1.32 13.61 11.69
N ASN A 315 1.83 13.58 12.92
CA ASN A 315 3.25 13.89 13.19
C ASN A 315 4.18 12.83 12.59
N THR A 316 3.72 11.58 12.48
CA THR A 316 4.47 10.49 11.81
C THR A 316 4.33 10.49 10.29
N GLU A 317 3.65 11.49 9.71
CA GLU A 317 3.36 11.55 8.28
C GLU A 317 3.72 12.90 7.66
N ARG A 318 3.24 14.00 8.25
CA ARG A 318 3.29 15.36 7.68
C ARG A 318 4.70 15.81 7.30
N GLY A 319 5.72 15.42 8.07
CA GLY A 319 7.09 15.77 7.77
C GLY A 319 7.61 15.20 6.44
N PHE A 320 7.01 14.10 5.96
CA PHE A 320 7.31 13.51 4.65
C PHE A 320 6.96 14.46 3.50
N LEU A 321 5.98 15.35 3.64
CA LEU A 321 5.53 16.22 2.55
C LEU A 321 6.62 17.14 2.00
N LEU A 322 7.59 17.53 2.82
CA LEU A 322 8.73 18.33 2.38
C LEU A 322 9.67 17.51 1.48
N GLU A 323 9.94 16.26 1.85
CA GLU A 323 10.74 15.35 1.03
C GLU A 323 9.97 14.91 -0.22
N LEU A 324 8.67 14.69 -0.10
CA LEU A 324 7.78 14.38 -1.21
C LEU A 324 7.76 15.53 -2.23
N ARG A 325 7.70 16.79 -1.79
CA ARG A 325 7.81 17.96 -2.67
C ARG A 325 9.06 17.89 -3.53
N ASP A 326 10.22 17.66 -2.90
CA ASP A 326 11.50 17.66 -3.60
C ASP A 326 11.60 16.45 -4.55
N THR A 327 11.12 15.29 -4.12
CA THR A 327 11.13 14.07 -4.93
C THR A 327 10.19 14.18 -6.13
N LEU A 328 8.98 14.71 -5.93
CA LEU A 328 8.02 14.95 -7.01
C LEU A 328 8.50 16.04 -7.96
N ALA A 329 9.20 17.08 -7.47
CA ALA A 329 9.76 18.11 -8.33
C ALA A 329 10.75 17.51 -9.35
N VAL A 330 11.63 16.61 -8.88
CA VAL A 330 12.55 15.86 -9.75
C VAL A 330 11.79 14.92 -10.69
N HIS A 331 10.86 14.11 -10.16
CA HIS A 331 10.06 13.15 -10.94
C HIS A 331 9.26 13.81 -12.06
N LEU A 332 8.69 14.98 -11.78
CA LEU A 332 7.91 15.78 -12.72
C LEU A 332 8.78 16.72 -13.57
N GLN A 333 10.11 16.59 -13.50
CA GLN A 333 11.08 17.37 -14.29
C GLN A 333 10.91 18.88 -14.12
N ASN A 334 10.51 19.32 -12.92
CA ASN A 334 10.22 20.72 -12.59
C ASN A 334 9.20 21.41 -13.52
N LYS A 335 8.31 20.64 -14.16
CA LYS A 335 7.29 21.16 -15.09
C LYS A 335 6.14 21.90 -14.40
N ILE A 336 5.99 21.72 -13.10
CA ILE A 336 4.97 22.37 -12.27
C ILE A 336 5.58 22.86 -10.97
N ASN A 337 4.99 23.91 -10.41
CA ASN A 337 5.30 24.41 -9.09
C ASN A 337 4.66 23.50 -8.02
N ILE A 338 5.40 23.15 -6.97
CA ILE A 338 4.90 22.29 -5.88
C ILE A 338 5.01 23.05 -4.55
N ILE A 339 3.88 23.25 -3.89
CA ILE A 339 3.77 23.99 -2.63
C ILE A 339 3.32 23.04 -1.53
N VAL A 340 3.89 23.13 -0.33
CA VAL A 340 3.41 22.42 0.87
C VAL A 340 2.61 23.41 1.71
N SER A 341 1.46 22.98 2.25
CA SER A 341 0.62 23.81 3.11
C SER A 341 1.35 24.36 4.33
N GLU A 342 1.13 25.64 4.65
CA GLU A 342 1.57 26.28 5.91
C GLU A 342 0.47 26.23 6.99
N LYS A 343 -0.78 25.89 6.60
CA LYS A 343 -1.93 25.81 7.50
C LYS A 343 -2.16 24.43 8.07
N ASP A 344 -1.73 23.38 7.37
CA ASP A 344 -1.77 22.00 7.85
C ASP A 344 -1.02 21.83 9.16
N ARG A 345 -1.69 21.24 10.16
CA ARG A 345 -1.19 21.05 11.51
C ARG A 345 -1.91 19.88 12.17
N ASP A 346 -1.26 19.30 13.17
CA ASP A 346 -1.88 18.27 13.99
C ASP A 346 -3.09 18.87 14.74
N PRO A 347 -4.23 18.17 14.80
CA PRO A 347 -5.38 18.66 15.56
C PRO A 347 -5.18 18.58 17.07
N LEU A 348 -4.18 17.83 17.56
CA LEU A 348 -3.88 17.66 18.97
C LEU A 348 -2.69 18.53 19.40
N GLN A 349 -2.78 19.05 20.62
CA GLN A 349 -1.71 19.77 21.27
C GLN A 349 -1.50 19.21 22.68
N VAL A 350 -0.24 18.98 23.05
CA VAL A 350 0.13 18.68 24.44
C VAL A 350 0.01 19.99 25.22
N VAL A 351 -0.90 20.03 26.19
CA VAL A 351 -1.22 21.22 27.04
C VAL A 351 -0.59 21.15 28.41
#